data_AF-A0A6A6PD39-F1
#
_entry.id   AF-A0A6A6PD39-F1
#
_cell.length_a   1.000
_cell.length_b   1.000
_cell.length_c   1.000
_cell.angle_alpha   90.00
_cell.angle_beta   90.00
_cell.angle_gamma   90.00
#
_symmetry.space_group_name_H-M   'P 1'
#
loop_
_entity.id
_entity.type
_entity.pdbx_description
1 polymer ?
#
loop_
_entity_poly.entity_id
_entity_poly.type
_entity_poly.pdbx_seq_one_letter_code
_entity_poly.pdbx_strand_id
1 'polypeptide(L)'
;MALGREEIRRKSEGSTKGSAPEGFVCHPHYRDCNTLVKLPALDDGDTVDYDVALIICGIISDNSWSTGWFSRSADGSNVCERGVPLAAADGNVFYFVSHRTYKYPVYVSWDHWRVPKTDTDLPSSFSSLPIDPPPPSLRNGGYMEDLEGRDQSCRVSGVIDFCEQAHLVPAGEREWWDINMGKSSDLEIQSALNGILLRADLHRSFDVGTWVPMVKEGSQLVVYVVRTADVSNQFAALWHDVEMQKLVGIDRRCLFARVAWVVLSLHHEFLSIRRLARDNLLVRMKGGELKEMAPEAFQQFSRSQLRNPSPTKRPRLQAVEEDDGVIVATELGWGDEAGDEASDDLMEDKEQQLFSADDDSDPYKRGRKRVRSPAPLLSW
;
A
#
# COMPACT_ATOMS: atom_id res chain seq x y z
N MET A 1 27.85 14.20 -0.40
CA MET A 1 26.62 15.04 -0.31
C MET A 1 26.59 16.28 -1.20
N ALA A 2 27.71 16.75 -1.79
CA ALA A 2 27.69 17.93 -2.68
C ALA A 2 27.32 17.62 -4.15
N LEU A 3 27.53 16.38 -4.63
CA LEU A 3 27.30 16.00 -6.04
C LEU A 3 25.82 15.83 -6.42
N GLY A 4 24.91 15.59 -5.46
CA GLY A 4 23.49 15.39 -5.75
C GLY A 4 22.67 16.67 -5.97
N ARG A 5 23.18 17.85 -5.61
CA ARG A 5 22.42 19.11 -5.73
C ARG A 5 22.41 19.68 -7.15
N GLU A 6 23.42 19.39 -7.95
CA GLU A 6 23.54 19.91 -9.32
C GLU A 6 22.68 19.12 -10.32
N GLU A 7 22.46 17.83 -10.04
CA GLU A 7 21.61 16.94 -10.83
C GLU A 7 20.11 17.17 -10.58
N ILE A 8 19.73 17.46 -9.33
CA ILE A 8 18.37 17.90 -8.96
C ILE A 8 18.00 19.22 -9.64
N ARG A 9 18.99 20.10 -9.89
CA ARG A 9 18.75 21.37 -10.56
C ARG A 9 18.44 21.20 -12.06
N ARG A 10 19.10 20.26 -12.74
CA ARG A 10 18.82 19.97 -14.16
C ARG A 10 17.46 19.29 -14.38
N LYS A 11 17.00 18.43 -13.46
CA LYS A 11 15.66 17.81 -13.54
C LYS A 11 14.50 18.78 -13.25
N SER A 12 14.75 19.92 -12.57
CA SER A 12 13.69 20.87 -12.16
C SER A 12 13.46 22.04 -13.13
N GLU A 13 14.39 22.34 -14.05
CA GLU A 13 14.29 23.50 -14.95
C GLU A 13 13.35 23.30 -16.16
N GLY A 14 12.63 22.16 -16.27
CA GLY A 14 11.71 21.87 -17.39
C GLY A 14 10.26 21.50 -17.04
N SER A 15 9.89 21.32 -15.76
CA SER A 15 8.56 20.79 -15.42
C SER A 15 7.48 21.87 -15.38
N THR A 16 6.96 22.23 -16.55
CA THR A 16 5.64 22.88 -16.67
C THR A 16 4.56 21.96 -16.08
N LYS A 17 3.43 22.54 -15.63
CA LYS A 17 2.23 21.90 -15.03
C LYS A 17 1.52 20.82 -15.90
N GLY A 18 2.24 20.03 -16.67
CA GLY A 18 1.71 18.83 -17.34
C GLY A 18 1.77 17.63 -16.39
N SER A 19 0.79 16.72 -16.50
CA SER A 19 0.95 15.38 -15.93
C SER A 19 2.16 14.70 -16.58
N ALA A 20 2.87 13.86 -15.82
CA ALA A 20 3.92 13.02 -16.40
C ALA A 20 3.36 12.20 -17.58
N PRO A 21 4.16 11.94 -18.63
CA PRO A 21 3.75 11.03 -19.70
C PRO A 21 3.37 9.66 -19.14
N GLU A 22 2.40 9.01 -19.76
CA GLU A 22 1.92 7.69 -19.33
C GLU A 22 2.15 6.66 -20.44
N GLY A 23 2.75 5.53 -20.08
CA GLY A 23 2.81 4.33 -20.89
C GLY A 23 1.56 3.48 -20.67
N PHE A 24 0.88 3.09 -21.75
CA PHE A 24 -0.29 2.23 -21.69
C PHE A 24 0.10 0.80 -22.04
N VAL A 25 -0.20 -0.12 -21.12
CA VAL A 25 -0.11 -1.56 -21.40
C VAL A 25 -1.49 -2.11 -21.63
N CYS A 26 -1.68 -2.78 -22.77
CA CYS A 26 -2.93 -3.36 -23.21
C CYS A 26 -2.90 -4.90 -23.13
N HIS A 27 -4.07 -5.49 -22.92
CA HIS A 27 -4.30 -6.91 -23.02
C HIS A 27 -4.65 -7.27 -24.49
N PRO A 28 -3.96 -8.22 -25.14
CA PRO A 28 -4.05 -8.45 -26.58
C PRO A 28 -5.37 -9.09 -27.03
N HIS A 29 -6.00 -9.92 -26.20
CA HIS A 29 -7.22 -10.65 -26.58
C HIS A 29 -8.54 -9.87 -26.37
N TYR A 30 -8.48 -8.61 -25.93
CA TYR A 30 -9.66 -7.76 -25.76
C TYR A 30 -9.66 -6.64 -26.82
N ARG A 31 -10.77 -6.50 -27.55
CA ARG A 31 -10.91 -5.52 -28.64
C ARG A 31 -11.16 -4.10 -28.13
N ASP A 32 -11.95 -3.99 -27.06
CA ASP A 32 -12.32 -2.76 -26.39
C ASP A 32 -12.02 -2.86 -24.90
N CYS A 33 -11.88 -1.71 -24.23
CA CYS A 33 -11.63 -1.63 -22.78
C CYS A 33 -10.47 -2.55 -22.35
N ASN A 34 -9.35 -2.48 -23.08
CA ASN A 34 -8.25 -3.46 -22.99
C ASN A 34 -6.99 -2.91 -22.30
N THR A 35 -6.96 -1.65 -21.88
CA THR A 35 -5.84 -1.06 -21.12
C THR A 35 -5.71 -1.74 -19.76
N LEU A 36 -4.78 -2.69 -19.64
CA LEU A 36 -4.55 -3.51 -18.46
C LEU A 36 -4.07 -2.67 -17.27
N VAL A 37 -3.14 -1.76 -17.52
CA VAL A 37 -2.55 -0.83 -16.55
C VAL A 37 -1.95 0.38 -17.26
N LYS A 38 -1.95 1.52 -16.59
CA LYS A 38 -1.23 2.74 -16.99
C LYS A 38 -0.06 2.94 -16.05
N LEU A 39 1.12 3.19 -16.62
CA LEU A 39 2.35 3.37 -15.86
C LEU A 39 2.91 4.77 -16.14
N PRO A 40 3.29 5.54 -15.12
CA PRO A 40 3.93 6.82 -15.34
C PRO A 40 5.33 6.60 -15.91
N ALA A 41 5.63 7.25 -17.03
CA ALA A 41 6.90 7.12 -17.72
C ALA A 41 7.88 8.17 -17.19
N LEU A 42 8.46 7.86 -16.03
CA LEU A 42 9.29 8.76 -15.22
C LEU A 42 10.79 8.50 -15.37
N ASP A 43 11.17 7.41 -16.03
CA ASP A 43 12.57 7.13 -16.37
C ASP A 43 13.05 8.07 -17.49
N ASP A 44 14.36 8.11 -17.71
CA ASP A 44 14.97 8.95 -18.73
C ASP A 44 14.34 8.72 -20.12
N GLY A 45 14.06 9.81 -20.83
CA GLY A 45 13.42 9.76 -22.15
C GLY A 45 11.91 9.48 -22.13
N ASP A 46 11.22 9.75 -21.02
CA ASP A 46 9.79 9.48 -20.84
C ASP A 46 9.49 8.00 -21.09
N THR A 47 10.28 7.14 -20.45
CA THR A 47 10.22 5.69 -20.59
C THR A 47 9.78 5.00 -19.31
N VAL A 48 9.46 3.71 -19.43
CA VAL A 48 9.23 2.79 -18.33
C VAL A 48 10.23 1.64 -18.46
N ASP A 49 10.97 1.33 -17.41
CA ASP A 49 11.82 0.15 -17.36
C ASP A 49 11.07 -1.13 -17.75
N TYR A 50 11.65 -1.90 -18.68
CA TYR A 50 11.02 -3.09 -19.24
C TYR A 50 10.71 -4.13 -18.16
N ASP A 51 11.66 -4.42 -17.28
CA ASP A 51 11.53 -5.48 -16.28
C ASP A 51 10.59 -5.05 -15.15
N VAL A 52 10.56 -3.76 -14.81
CA VAL A 52 9.54 -3.20 -13.90
C VAL A 52 8.14 -3.36 -14.50
N ALA A 53 7.93 -2.97 -15.75
CA ALA A 53 6.66 -3.16 -16.43
C ALA A 53 6.27 -4.66 -16.49
N LEU A 54 7.24 -5.54 -16.75
CA LEU A 54 7.05 -6.98 -16.82
C LEU A 54 6.57 -7.55 -15.48
N ILE A 55 7.19 -7.15 -14.37
CA ILE A 55 6.80 -7.56 -13.02
C ILE A 55 5.38 -7.08 -12.71
N ILE A 56 5.09 -5.81 -12.97
CA ILE A 56 3.78 -5.21 -12.70
C ILE A 56 2.68 -5.95 -13.48
N CYS A 57 2.89 -6.16 -14.77
CA CYS A 57 1.91 -6.86 -15.62
C CYS A 57 1.79 -8.35 -15.24
N GLY A 58 2.91 -8.97 -14.87
CA GLY A 58 2.95 -10.34 -14.36
C GLY A 58 2.14 -10.52 -13.08
N ILE A 59 2.25 -9.60 -12.11
CA ILE A 59 1.45 -9.60 -10.87
C ILE A 59 -0.04 -9.58 -11.20
N ILE A 60 -0.46 -8.66 -12.08
CA ILE A 60 -1.87 -8.54 -12.48
C ILE A 60 -2.34 -9.84 -13.16
N SER A 61 -1.46 -10.45 -13.95
CA SER A 61 -1.78 -11.53 -14.88
C SER A 61 -1.34 -12.90 -14.36
N ASP A 62 -1.80 -13.27 -13.15
CA ASP A 62 -1.57 -14.60 -12.56
C ASP A 62 -0.09 -14.97 -12.38
N ASN A 63 0.71 -14.02 -11.87
CA ASN A 63 2.13 -14.18 -11.59
C ASN A 63 2.97 -14.64 -12.80
N SER A 64 2.63 -14.12 -13.98
CA SER A 64 3.16 -14.61 -15.26
C SER A 64 4.50 -13.99 -15.71
N TRP A 65 5.18 -13.20 -14.87
CA TRP A 65 6.40 -12.45 -15.23
C TRP A 65 7.52 -13.30 -15.84
N SER A 66 7.64 -14.59 -15.50
CA SER A 66 8.64 -15.50 -16.07
C SER A 66 8.33 -15.94 -17.50
N THR A 67 7.07 -15.82 -17.91
CA THR A 67 6.54 -16.22 -19.23
C THR A 67 6.01 -15.04 -20.03
N GLY A 68 5.98 -13.86 -19.41
CA GLY A 68 5.45 -12.64 -19.96
C GLY A 68 6.42 -11.96 -20.93
N TRP A 69 5.88 -11.21 -21.88
CA TRP A 69 6.67 -10.39 -22.80
C TRP A 69 5.81 -9.28 -23.41
N PHE A 70 6.45 -8.28 -24.03
CA PHE A 70 5.76 -7.15 -24.64
C PHE A 70 5.88 -7.12 -26.16
N SER A 71 4.86 -6.59 -26.82
CA SER A 71 4.83 -6.32 -28.25
C SER A 71 4.23 -4.94 -28.51
N ARG A 72 4.69 -4.25 -29.56
CA ARG A 72 4.02 -3.04 -30.09
C ARG A 72 2.83 -3.38 -30.98
N SER A 73 2.71 -4.63 -31.42
CA SER A 73 1.58 -5.13 -32.22
C SER A 73 0.65 -6.03 -31.40
N ALA A 74 -0.66 -5.85 -31.57
CA ALA A 74 -1.69 -6.64 -30.89
C ALA A 74 -1.70 -8.13 -31.27
N ASP A 75 -1.06 -8.49 -32.39
CA ASP A 75 -0.89 -9.88 -32.85
C ASP A 75 0.42 -10.52 -32.35
N GLY A 76 1.26 -9.75 -31.65
CA GLY A 76 2.54 -10.22 -31.13
C GLY A 76 3.70 -10.20 -32.12
N SER A 77 3.53 -9.66 -33.33
CA SER A 77 4.57 -9.69 -34.38
C SER A 77 5.75 -8.75 -34.14
N ASN A 78 5.52 -7.61 -33.47
CA ASN A 78 6.54 -6.59 -33.21
C ASN A 78 6.99 -6.64 -31.75
N VAL A 79 7.79 -7.64 -31.42
CA VAL A 79 8.28 -7.92 -30.07
C VAL A 79 9.17 -6.78 -29.56
N CYS A 80 8.88 -6.29 -28.36
CA CYS A 80 9.77 -5.35 -27.66
C CYS A 80 11.00 -6.10 -27.15
N GLU A 81 12.19 -5.54 -27.37
CA GLU A 81 13.44 -6.12 -26.88
C GLU A 81 13.53 -5.99 -25.34
N ARG A 82 13.82 -7.09 -24.66
CA ARG A 82 14.00 -7.09 -23.21
C ARG A 82 15.25 -6.31 -22.82
N GLY A 83 15.15 -5.49 -21.78
CA GLY A 83 16.21 -4.59 -21.33
C GLY A 83 16.21 -3.24 -22.05
N VAL A 84 15.42 -3.09 -23.12
CA VAL A 84 15.18 -1.78 -23.75
C VAL A 84 13.97 -1.12 -23.09
N PRO A 85 14.10 0.09 -22.52
CA PRO A 85 12.97 0.79 -21.90
C PRO A 85 11.80 1.02 -22.86
N LEU A 86 10.59 0.97 -22.31
CA LEU A 86 9.35 1.17 -23.06
C LEU A 86 9.02 2.66 -23.13
N ALA A 87 9.35 3.32 -24.24
CA ALA A 87 9.04 4.72 -24.43
C ALA A 87 7.53 4.97 -24.60
N ALA A 88 7.02 6.00 -23.92
CA ALA A 88 5.63 6.42 -24.04
C ALA A 88 5.32 7.03 -25.42
N ALA A 89 6.31 7.69 -26.04
CA ALA A 89 6.19 8.29 -27.37
C ALA A 89 5.93 7.27 -28.49
N ASP A 90 6.32 6.01 -28.30
CA ASP A 90 6.11 4.92 -29.25
C ASP A 90 4.67 4.34 -29.19
N GLY A 91 3.82 4.88 -28.32
CA GLY A 91 2.44 4.45 -28.13
C GLY A 91 2.28 3.22 -27.24
N ASN A 92 1.12 2.57 -27.34
CA ASN A 92 0.74 1.47 -26.46
C ASN A 92 1.58 0.22 -26.71
N VAL A 93 1.80 -0.56 -25.66
CA VAL A 93 2.35 -1.93 -25.75
C VAL A 93 1.29 -2.95 -25.36
N PHE A 94 1.46 -4.18 -25.79
CA PHE A 94 0.61 -5.31 -25.45
C PHE A 94 1.40 -6.31 -24.62
N TYR A 95 0.85 -6.72 -23.47
CA TYR A 95 1.44 -7.74 -22.62
C TYR A 95 0.93 -9.13 -23.03
N PHE A 96 1.84 -10.03 -23.34
CA PHE A 96 1.53 -11.41 -23.70
C PHE A 96 2.05 -12.36 -22.63
N VAL A 97 1.40 -13.52 -22.51
CA VAL A 97 1.81 -14.62 -21.63
C VAL A 97 2.07 -15.84 -22.51
N SER A 98 3.28 -16.40 -22.43
CA SER A 98 3.65 -17.57 -23.23
C SER A 98 2.69 -18.74 -23.01
N HIS A 99 2.51 -19.56 -24.05
CA HIS A 99 1.61 -20.72 -24.04
C HIS A 99 0.11 -20.41 -23.89
N ARG A 100 -0.28 -19.13 -23.94
CA ARG A 100 -1.70 -18.72 -23.99
C ARG A 100 -2.06 -18.32 -25.41
N THR A 101 -2.83 -19.17 -26.08
CA THR A 101 -3.47 -18.88 -27.37
C THR A 101 -4.86 -18.23 -27.22
N TYR A 102 -5.29 -18.03 -25.97
CA TYR A 102 -6.54 -17.40 -25.57
C TYR A 102 -6.26 -16.34 -24.49
N LYS A 103 -7.31 -15.75 -23.90
CA LYS A 103 -7.23 -14.81 -22.78
C LYS A 103 -6.43 -15.41 -21.62
N TYR A 104 -5.57 -14.60 -21.00
CA TYR A 104 -4.94 -14.96 -19.74
C TYR A 104 -5.76 -14.41 -18.56
N PRO A 105 -5.77 -15.11 -17.41
CA PRO A 105 -6.49 -14.64 -16.24
C PRO A 105 -5.82 -13.41 -15.62
N VAL A 106 -6.64 -12.55 -15.03
CA VAL A 106 -6.18 -11.45 -14.16
C VAL A 106 -6.72 -11.60 -12.74
N TYR A 107 -6.03 -11.03 -11.77
CA TYR A 107 -6.55 -10.86 -10.41
C TYR A 107 -7.44 -9.61 -10.33
N VAL A 108 -8.58 -9.74 -9.62
CA VAL A 108 -9.52 -8.61 -9.44
C VAL A 108 -9.23 -7.76 -8.20
N SER A 109 -8.50 -8.27 -7.23
CA SER A 109 -8.06 -7.52 -6.05
C SER A 109 -6.89 -8.22 -5.36
N TRP A 110 -6.31 -7.51 -4.39
CA TRP A 110 -5.33 -8.02 -3.43
C TRP A 110 -5.76 -9.35 -2.77
N ASP A 111 -7.00 -9.46 -2.31
CA ASP A 111 -7.50 -10.64 -1.58
C ASP A 111 -7.46 -11.95 -2.40
N HIS A 112 -7.53 -11.79 -3.73
CA HIS A 112 -7.49 -12.89 -4.68
C HIS A 112 -6.06 -13.29 -5.02
N TRP A 113 -5.12 -12.35 -4.92
CA TRP A 113 -3.71 -12.56 -5.23
C TRP A 113 -3.07 -13.54 -4.25
N ARG A 114 -2.13 -14.33 -4.76
CA ARG A 114 -1.33 -15.26 -3.97
C ARG A 114 0.13 -14.94 -4.14
N VAL A 115 0.81 -14.74 -3.03
CA VAL A 115 2.26 -14.55 -3.04
C VAL A 115 2.93 -15.83 -3.50
N PRO A 116 4.03 -15.74 -4.27
CA PRO A 116 4.86 -16.91 -4.56
C PRO A 116 5.27 -17.64 -3.27
N LYS A 117 5.18 -18.98 -3.28
CA LYS A 117 5.34 -19.79 -2.05
C LYS A 117 6.78 -19.80 -1.56
N THR A 118 7.72 -19.71 -2.50
CA THR A 118 9.16 -19.75 -2.24
C THR A 118 9.84 -18.54 -2.85
N ASP A 119 11.00 -18.18 -2.32
CA ASP A 119 11.80 -17.07 -2.87
C ASP A 119 12.24 -17.35 -4.32
N THR A 120 12.40 -18.62 -4.70
CA THR A 120 12.76 -19.01 -6.08
C THR A 120 11.64 -18.77 -7.09
N ASP A 121 10.39 -18.66 -6.61
CA ASP A 121 9.23 -18.37 -7.45
C ASP A 121 9.00 -16.85 -7.65
N LEU A 122 9.72 -16.00 -6.91
CA LEU A 122 9.72 -14.54 -7.11
C LEU A 122 10.38 -14.16 -8.45
N PRO A 123 10.13 -12.95 -8.99
CA PRO A 123 10.92 -12.44 -10.10
C PRO A 123 12.41 -12.53 -9.79
N SER A 124 13.24 -12.87 -10.79
CA SER A 124 14.66 -13.12 -10.60
C SER A 124 15.41 -11.97 -9.93
N SER A 125 14.99 -10.73 -10.20
CA SER A 125 15.55 -9.53 -9.56
C SER A 125 15.27 -9.49 -8.06
N PHE A 126 14.08 -9.89 -7.61
CA PHE A 126 13.71 -9.98 -6.20
C PHE A 126 14.29 -11.21 -5.51
N SER A 127 14.40 -12.35 -6.18
CA SER A 127 14.95 -13.58 -5.60
C SER A 127 16.47 -13.50 -5.39
N SER A 128 17.17 -12.77 -6.26
CA SER A 128 18.63 -12.58 -6.20
C SER A 128 19.09 -11.32 -5.45
N LEU A 129 18.18 -10.40 -5.13
CA LEU A 129 18.48 -9.14 -4.42
C LEU A 129 19.32 -9.40 -3.15
N PRO A 130 20.51 -8.83 -2.93
CA PRO A 130 21.29 -9.12 -1.73
C PRO A 130 20.64 -8.50 -0.48
N ILE A 131 20.01 -9.32 0.36
CA ILE A 131 19.50 -8.95 1.68
C ILE A 131 20.25 -9.78 2.71
N ASP A 132 20.98 -9.11 3.61
CA ASP A 132 21.69 -9.79 4.70
C ASP A 132 20.69 -10.44 5.67
N PRO A 133 21.05 -11.55 6.33
CA PRO A 133 20.17 -12.17 7.33
C PRO A 133 19.86 -11.22 8.49
N PRO A 134 18.73 -11.41 9.19
CA PRO A 134 18.39 -10.60 10.35
C PRO A 134 19.45 -10.78 11.45
N PRO A 135 19.94 -9.71 12.12
CA PRO A 135 20.77 -9.85 13.30
C PRO A 135 20.12 -10.73 14.38
N PRO A 136 20.88 -11.52 15.16
CA PRO A 136 20.33 -12.42 16.17
C PRO A 136 19.47 -11.73 17.25
N SER A 137 19.65 -10.43 17.45
CA SER A 137 18.94 -9.63 18.46
C SER A 137 17.49 -9.27 18.07
N LEU A 138 17.09 -9.43 16.80
CA LEU A 138 15.78 -9.02 16.24
C LEU A 138 14.54 -9.77 16.74
N ARG A 139 14.65 -10.50 17.86
CA ARG A 139 13.56 -11.32 18.41
C ARG A 139 13.29 -11.05 19.89
N ASN A 140 13.94 -10.03 20.46
CA ASN A 140 13.99 -9.82 21.91
C ASN A 140 13.39 -8.48 22.36
N GLY A 141 13.33 -7.45 21.50
CA GLY A 141 12.86 -6.10 21.86
C GLY A 141 11.39 -5.80 21.51
N GLY A 142 10.75 -6.67 20.73
CA GLY A 142 9.43 -6.39 20.17
C GLY A 142 9.52 -5.51 18.93
N TYR A 143 8.42 -5.46 18.16
CA TYR A 143 8.44 -5.01 16.76
C TYR A 143 9.11 -3.65 16.49
N MET A 144 8.82 -2.63 17.31
CA MET A 144 9.37 -1.28 17.12
C MET A 144 10.86 -1.21 17.49
N GLU A 145 11.24 -1.72 18.65
CA GLU A 145 12.65 -1.71 19.12
C GLU A 145 13.54 -2.52 18.18
N ASP A 146 13.05 -3.68 17.73
CA ASP A 146 13.73 -4.55 16.77
C ASP A 146 13.96 -3.82 15.43
N LEU A 147 12.95 -3.11 14.92
CA LEU A 147 13.04 -2.38 13.65
C LEU A 147 13.94 -1.14 13.74
N GLU A 148 13.85 -0.37 14.83
CA GLU A 148 14.72 0.80 15.07
C GLU A 148 16.19 0.38 15.24
N GLY A 149 16.45 -0.69 16.02
CA GLY A 149 17.78 -1.22 16.22
C GLY A 149 18.42 -1.74 14.93
N ARG A 150 17.61 -2.31 14.03
CA ARG A 150 18.06 -2.83 12.73
C ARG A 150 18.32 -1.74 11.70
N ASP A 151 17.37 -0.83 11.50
CA ASP A 151 17.44 0.14 10.41
C ASP A 151 18.22 1.39 10.80
N GLN A 152 18.10 1.88 12.04
CA GLN A 152 18.75 3.08 12.58
C GLN A 152 18.47 4.43 11.87
N SER A 153 18.03 4.39 10.62
CA SER A 153 17.68 5.56 9.81
C SER A 153 16.73 5.18 8.68
N CYS A 154 16.07 6.18 8.09
CA CYS A 154 15.18 6.02 6.96
C CYS A 154 15.84 5.23 5.82
N ARG A 155 15.22 4.12 5.41
CA ARG A 155 15.72 3.23 4.34
C ARG A 155 15.68 3.81 2.93
N VAL A 156 15.20 5.04 2.79
CA VAL A 156 15.25 5.81 1.53
C VAL A 156 16.23 6.97 1.68
N SER A 157 15.94 7.91 2.59
CA SER A 157 16.69 9.16 2.70
C SER A 157 17.98 9.09 3.54
N GLY A 158 18.17 8.04 4.34
CA GLY A 158 19.27 7.91 5.29
C GLY A 158 19.18 8.85 6.50
N VAL A 159 18.14 9.67 6.61
CA VAL A 159 17.90 10.56 7.75
C VAL A 159 17.51 9.75 8.98
N ILE A 160 18.09 10.07 10.14
CA ILE A 160 17.84 9.39 11.42
C ILE A 160 16.55 9.93 12.06
N ASP A 161 16.40 11.26 12.09
CA ASP A 161 15.29 11.91 12.79
C ASP A 161 13.93 11.73 12.09
N PHE A 162 12.86 11.75 12.90
CA PHE A 162 11.46 11.71 12.44
C PHE A 162 11.12 10.51 11.56
N CYS A 163 11.75 9.39 11.88
CA CYS A 163 11.43 8.13 11.27
C CYS A 163 10.26 7.44 11.97
N GLU A 164 9.47 6.76 11.17
CA GLU A 164 8.31 5.99 11.56
C GLU A 164 8.40 4.60 10.93
N GLN A 165 7.75 3.65 11.59
CA GLN A 165 7.67 2.28 11.13
C GLN A 165 6.63 2.14 10.04
N ALA A 166 7.04 1.61 8.89
CA ALA A 166 6.17 1.32 7.76
C ALA A 166 6.11 -0.19 7.51
N HIS A 167 4.90 -0.77 7.51
CA HIS A 167 4.70 -2.16 7.15
C HIS A 167 4.78 -2.36 5.63
N LEU A 168 5.53 -3.37 5.19
CA LEU A 168 5.57 -3.81 3.79
C LEU A 168 4.22 -4.41 3.39
N VAL A 169 3.74 -5.40 4.14
CA VAL A 169 2.34 -5.86 4.08
C VAL A 169 1.56 -5.14 5.17
N PRO A 170 0.61 -4.25 4.85
CA PRO A 170 -0.10 -3.46 5.85
C PRO A 170 -0.75 -4.31 6.94
N ALA A 171 -0.71 -3.85 8.18
CA ALA A 171 -1.25 -4.59 9.33
C ALA A 171 -2.75 -4.91 9.24
N GLY A 172 -3.50 -4.11 8.46
CA GLY A 172 -4.92 -4.34 8.18
C GLY A 172 -5.19 -5.56 7.30
N GLU A 173 -4.20 -6.06 6.57
CA GLU A 173 -4.31 -7.18 5.61
C GLU A 173 -4.14 -8.55 6.29
N ARG A 174 -4.61 -8.69 7.54
CA ARG A 174 -4.41 -9.90 8.36
C ARG A 174 -5.01 -11.16 7.73
N GLU A 175 -6.19 -11.07 7.12
CA GLU A 175 -6.80 -12.23 6.46
C GLU A 175 -5.94 -12.71 5.28
N TRP A 176 -5.43 -11.78 4.47
CA TRP A 176 -4.52 -12.11 3.38
C TRP A 176 -3.22 -12.72 3.92
N TRP A 177 -2.68 -12.15 5.00
CA TRP A 177 -1.48 -12.61 5.67
C TRP A 177 -1.60 -14.06 6.14
N ASP A 178 -2.68 -14.42 6.83
CA ASP A 178 -2.86 -15.76 7.38
C ASP A 178 -2.90 -16.84 6.29
N ILE A 179 -3.47 -16.51 5.13
CA ILE A 179 -3.57 -17.41 3.98
C ILE A 179 -2.21 -17.59 3.28
N ASN A 180 -1.44 -16.51 3.15
CA ASN A 180 -0.25 -16.46 2.29
C ASN A 180 1.07 -16.64 3.05
N MET A 181 1.13 -16.13 4.27
CA MET A 181 2.34 -16.04 5.11
C MET A 181 2.19 -16.83 6.42
N GLY A 182 0.99 -16.87 7.02
CA GLY A 182 0.76 -17.41 8.37
C GLY A 182 1.05 -18.90 8.58
N LYS A 183 1.30 -19.67 7.51
CA LYS A 183 1.74 -21.08 7.62
C LYS A 183 3.25 -21.25 7.81
N SER A 184 4.06 -20.20 7.63
CA SER A 184 5.48 -20.23 8.02
C SER A 184 5.59 -19.88 9.50
N SER A 185 6.13 -20.82 10.30
CA SER A 185 5.95 -20.93 11.75
C SER A 185 6.46 -19.78 12.63
N ASP A 186 7.16 -18.77 12.09
CA ASP A 186 7.89 -17.80 12.93
C ASP A 186 7.79 -16.35 12.45
N LEU A 187 6.91 -16.07 11.48
CA LEU A 187 6.74 -14.72 10.90
C LEU A 187 5.36 -14.17 11.22
N GLU A 188 5.31 -13.16 12.08
CA GLU A 188 4.11 -12.43 12.41
C GLU A 188 3.94 -11.17 11.55
N ILE A 189 2.70 -10.72 11.36
CA ILE A 189 2.43 -9.48 10.60
C ILE A 189 3.07 -8.25 11.28
N GLN A 190 3.18 -8.27 12.61
CA GLN A 190 3.87 -7.28 13.44
C GLN A 190 5.32 -7.69 13.69
N SER A 191 6.05 -8.06 12.62
CA SER A 191 7.45 -8.45 12.70
C SER A 191 8.34 -7.45 11.99
N ALA A 192 9.54 -7.20 12.52
CA ALA A 192 10.53 -6.33 11.89
C ALA A 192 10.87 -6.81 10.46
N LEU A 193 10.75 -8.11 10.19
CA LEU A 193 10.94 -8.70 8.85
C LEU A 193 9.87 -8.23 7.84
N ASN A 194 8.70 -7.75 8.29
CA ASN A 194 7.63 -7.14 7.49
C ASN A 194 7.62 -5.59 7.57
N GLY A 195 8.70 -4.97 8.04
CA GLY A 195 8.74 -3.52 8.22
C GLY A 195 10.02 -2.89 7.69
N ILE A 196 9.94 -1.59 7.41
CA ILE A 196 11.09 -0.70 7.16
C ILE A 196 10.90 0.61 7.91
N LEU A 197 12.01 1.24 8.28
CA LEU A 197 12.01 2.57 8.87
C LEU A 197 12.00 3.64 7.78
N LEU A 198 11.02 4.55 7.81
CA LEU A 198 10.85 5.62 6.82
C LEU A 198 10.65 6.98 7.47
N ARG A 199 11.18 8.05 6.88
CA ARG A 199 10.85 9.41 7.31
C ARG A 199 9.35 9.66 7.13
N ALA A 200 8.71 10.39 8.06
CA ALA A 200 7.25 10.52 8.12
C ALA A 200 6.55 10.94 6.80
N ASP A 201 7.16 11.79 5.97
CA ASP A 201 6.63 12.17 4.66
C ASP A 201 6.70 11.02 3.63
N LEU A 202 7.81 10.30 3.62
CA LEU A 202 8.00 9.10 2.80
C LEU A 202 7.10 7.98 3.26
N HIS A 203 6.93 7.78 4.57
CA HIS A 203 6.01 6.80 5.14
C HIS A 203 4.57 7.08 4.71
N ARG A 204 4.09 8.32 4.84
CA ARG A 204 2.73 8.68 4.42
C ARG A 204 2.46 8.41 2.95
N SER A 205 3.40 8.78 2.08
CA SER A 205 3.29 8.51 0.63
C SER A 205 3.46 7.02 0.31
N PHE A 206 4.27 6.30 1.09
CA PHE A 206 4.40 4.87 0.99
C PHE A 206 3.05 4.22 1.25
N ASP A 207 2.44 4.44 2.42
CA ASP A 207 1.18 3.80 2.86
C ASP A 207 0.02 3.96 1.87
N VAL A 208 -0.15 5.14 1.27
CA VAL A 208 -1.20 5.36 0.26
C VAL A 208 -0.89 4.72 -1.10
N GLY A 209 0.28 4.12 -1.26
CA GLY A 209 0.70 3.43 -2.47
C GLY A 209 1.20 4.37 -3.58
N THR A 210 1.74 5.54 -3.22
CA THR A 210 2.34 6.44 -4.21
C THR A 210 3.55 5.79 -4.90
N TRP A 211 4.36 5.07 -4.13
CA TRP A 211 5.59 4.45 -4.59
C TRP A 211 5.79 3.08 -3.94
N VAL A 212 6.67 2.27 -4.54
CA VAL A 212 7.05 0.94 -4.04
C VAL A 212 8.57 0.74 -4.15
N PRO A 213 9.17 -0.13 -3.32
CA PRO A 213 10.53 -0.59 -3.50
C PRO A 213 10.55 -1.51 -4.73
N MET A 214 11.35 -1.18 -5.74
CA MET A 214 11.45 -1.94 -6.98
C MET A 214 12.90 -2.28 -7.27
N VAL A 215 13.14 -3.47 -7.82
CA VAL A 215 14.49 -3.88 -8.21
C VAL A 215 14.67 -3.65 -9.71
N LYS A 216 15.61 -2.76 -10.07
CA LYS A 216 16.04 -2.52 -11.46
C LYS A 216 17.30 -3.35 -11.78
N GLU A 217 17.81 -3.20 -12.99
CA GLU A 217 19.03 -3.87 -13.45
C GLU A 217 20.20 -3.70 -12.47
N GLY A 218 21.05 -4.72 -12.34
CA GLY A 218 22.18 -4.71 -11.40
C GLY A 218 21.81 -4.93 -9.93
N SER A 219 20.59 -5.41 -9.65
CA SER A 219 20.08 -5.64 -8.28
C SER A 219 19.96 -4.36 -7.46
N GLN A 220 19.75 -3.22 -8.14
CA GLN A 220 19.55 -1.93 -7.49
C GLN A 220 18.11 -1.83 -6.98
N LEU A 221 17.93 -1.68 -5.67
CA LEU A 221 16.63 -1.42 -5.06
C LEU A 221 16.37 0.08 -5.06
N VAL A 222 15.33 0.53 -5.75
CA VAL A 222 14.99 1.94 -5.92
C VAL A 222 13.59 2.25 -5.44
N VAL A 223 13.33 3.52 -5.17
CA VAL A 223 11.99 4.07 -5.02
C VAL A 223 11.36 4.21 -6.41
N TYR A 224 10.35 3.39 -6.70
CA TYR A 224 9.62 3.47 -7.95
C TYR A 224 8.24 4.10 -7.73
N VAL A 225 8.08 5.34 -8.20
CA VAL A 225 6.81 6.08 -8.12
C VAL A 225 5.83 5.50 -9.14
N VAL A 226 4.72 4.96 -8.65
CA VAL A 226 3.68 4.30 -9.47
C VAL A 226 2.42 5.13 -9.63
N ARG A 227 2.13 6.04 -8.69
CA ARG A 227 0.98 6.96 -8.75
C ARG A 227 1.46 8.39 -8.71
N THR A 228 1.25 9.11 -9.80
CA THR A 228 1.55 10.54 -9.91
C THR A 228 0.34 11.42 -9.56
N ALA A 229 -0.87 10.86 -9.53
CA ALA A 229 -2.09 11.61 -9.20
C ALA A 229 -2.13 12.10 -7.73
N ASP A 230 -1.45 11.38 -6.82
CA ASP A 230 -1.49 11.64 -5.39
C ASP A 230 -0.35 12.55 -4.90
N VAL A 231 0.59 12.89 -5.78
CA VAL A 231 1.78 13.70 -5.44
C VAL A 231 2.09 14.73 -6.51
N SER A 232 2.90 15.74 -6.14
CA SER A 232 3.40 16.71 -7.11
C SER A 232 4.46 16.08 -8.02
N ASN A 233 4.63 16.64 -9.23
CA ASN A 233 5.77 16.29 -10.11
C ASN A 233 7.13 16.46 -9.40
N GLN A 234 7.20 17.36 -8.42
CA GLN A 234 8.40 17.54 -7.59
C GLN A 234 8.72 16.29 -6.77
N PHE A 235 7.71 15.59 -6.23
CA PHE A 235 7.94 14.36 -5.50
C PHE A 235 8.57 13.29 -6.41
N ALA A 236 7.99 13.09 -7.60
CA ALA A 236 8.53 12.16 -8.58
C ALA A 236 9.97 12.54 -8.99
N ALA A 237 10.23 13.82 -9.26
CA ALA A 237 11.57 14.29 -9.61
C ALA A 237 12.61 14.12 -8.50
N LEU A 238 12.19 14.15 -7.22
CA LEU A 238 13.08 13.98 -6.07
C LEU A 238 13.31 12.53 -5.69
N TRP A 239 12.32 11.66 -5.87
CA TRP A 239 12.33 10.32 -5.29
C TRP A 239 12.25 9.17 -6.29
N HIS A 240 11.72 9.39 -7.50
CA HIS A 240 11.72 8.33 -8.51
C HIS A 240 13.16 7.95 -8.87
N ASP A 241 13.43 6.65 -8.92
CA ASP A 241 14.73 6.06 -9.24
C ASP A 241 15.83 6.39 -8.21
N VAL A 242 15.45 6.87 -7.01
CA VAL A 242 16.41 7.02 -5.90
C VAL A 242 16.70 5.66 -5.31
N GLU A 243 17.98 5.29 -5.31
CA GLU A 243 18.47 4.08 -4.66
C GLU A 243 18.21 4.10 -3.14
N MET A 244 17.65 3.00 -2.65
CA MET A 244 17.37 2.79 -1.25
C MET A 244 18.64 2.39 -0.49
N GLN A 245 18.64 2.65 0.82
CA GLN A 245 19.66 2.14 1.71
C GLN A 245 19.62 0.60 1.74
N LYS A 246 20.77 -0.03 2.02
CA LYS A 246 20.84 -1.49 2.13
C LYS A 246 19.81 -2.02 3.12
N LEU A 247 19.08 -3.05 2.68
CA LEU A 247 18.11 -3.78 3.48
C LEU A 247 18.79 -4.92 4.22
N VAL A 248 18.37 -5.16 5.47
CA VAL A 248 18.86 -6.23 6.34
C VAL A 248 17.65 -6.95 6.94
N GLY A 249 17.67 -8.28 6.93
CA GLY A 249 16.70 -9.12 7.62
C GLY A 249 15.25 -9.03 7.18
N ILE A 250 14.96 -8.40 6.04
CA ILE A 250 13.60 -8.25 5.52
C ILE A 250 13.19 -9.51 4.77
N ASP A 251 11.96 -9.97 4.97
CA ASP A 251 11.40 -11.08 4.19
C ASP A 251 11.12 -10.61 2.74
N ARG A 252 11.70 -11.30 1.76
CA ARG A 252 11.58 -10.95 0.33
C ARG A 252 10.16 -11.02 -0.17
N ARG A 253 9.37 -11.96 0.35
CA ARG A 253 7.96 -12.11 -0.02
C ARG A 253 7.16 -10.96 0.55
N CYS A 254 7.45 -10.45 1.76
CA CYS A 254 6.86 -9.21 2.26
C CYS A 254 7.20 -8.01 1.37
N LEU A 255 8.48 -7.88 0.97
CA LEU A 255 8.93 -6.81 0.07
C LEU A 255 8.20 -6.85 -1.28
N PHE A 256 8.08 -8.04 -1.88
CA PHE A 256 7.38 -8.22 -3.14
C PHE A 256 5.86 -8.06 -3.01
N ALA A 257 5.29 -8.51 -1.89
CA ALA A 257 3.88 -8.35 -1.55
C ALA A 257 3.49 -6.86 -1.47
N ARG A 258 4.38 -5.99 -0.99
CA ARG A 258 4.17 -4.52 -1.06
C ARG A 258 3.92 -4.05 -2.48
N VAL A 259 4.74 -4.50 -3.43
CA VAL A 259 4.61 -4.15 -4.85
C VAL A 259 3.23 -4.59 -5.35
N ALA A 260 2.85 -5.83 -5.08
CA ALA A 260 1.57 -6.36 -5.53
C ALA A 260 0.36 -5.64 -4.91
N TRP A 261 0.42 -5.28 -3.63
CA TRP A 261 -0.64 -4.54 -2.95
C TRP A 261 -0.93 -3.20 -3.63
N VAL A 262 0.12 -2.47 -4.01
CA VAL A 262 -0.03 -1.20 -4.73
C VAL A 262 -0.42 -1.42 -6.21
N VAL A 263 0.17 -2.37 -6.90
CA VAL A 263 -0.10 -2.63 -8.33
C VAL A 263 -1.54 -3.08 -8.57
N LEU A 264 -2.07 -3.97 -7.73
CA LEU A 264 -3.44 -4.48 -7.91
C LEU A 264 -4.50 -3.41 -7.66
N SER A 265 -4.17 -2.37 -6.90
CA SER A 265 -5.05 -1.21 -6.77
C SER A 265 -4.97 -0.25 -7.98
N LEU A 266 -3.95 -0.34 -8.85
CA LEU A 266 -3.91 0.39 -10.14
C LEU A 266 -4.82 -0.26 -11.17
N HIS A 267 -4.91 -1.60 -11.13
CA HIS A 267 -5.72 -2.41 -12.04
C HIS A 267 -7.24 -2.14 -11.91
N HIS A 268 -7.66 -1.45 -10.85
CA HIS A 268 -9.05 -1.10 -10.62
C HIS A 268 -9.65 -0.25 -11.76
N GLU A 269 -8.87 0.59 -12.43
CA GLU A 269 -9.37 1.35 -13.59
C GLU A 269 -9.77 0.40 -14.73
N PHE A 270 -8.91 -0.58 -15.07
CA PHE A 270 -9.21 -1.61 -16.05
C PHE A 270 -10.50 -2.34 -15.67
N LEU A 271 -10.60 -2.87 -14.45
CA LEU A 271 -11.80 -3.57 -14.00
C LEU A 271 -13.05 -2.70 -14.09
N SER A 272 -12.95 -1.42 -13.71
CA SER A 272 -14.09 -0.52 -13.77
C SER A 272 -14.58 -0.32 -15.21
N ILE A 273 -13.67 -0.15 -16.18
CA ILE A 273 -14.04 0.11 -17.58
C ILE A 273 -14.55 -1.16 -18.27
N ARG A 274 -14.21 -2.37 -17.78
CA ARG A 274 -14.73 -3.64 -18.29
C ARG A 274 -16.25 -3.76 -18.24
N ARG A 275 -16.95 -2.96 -17.43
CA ARG A 275 -18.43 -2.88 -17.46
C ARG A 275 -19.01 -2.42 -18.80
N LEU A 276 -18.19 -1.75 -19.61
CA LEU A 276 -18.55 -1.26 -20.94
C LEU A 276 -18.08 -2.21 -22.05
N ALA A 277 -17.33 -3.25 -21.70
CA ALA A 277 -16.82 -4.20 -22.66
C ALA A 277 -17.93 -5.10 -23.20
N ARG A 278 -17.70 -5.70 -24.37
CA ARG A 278 -18.65 -6.65 -24.98
C ARG A 278 -18.40 -8.10 -24.60
N ASP A 279 -17.24 -8.40 -24.03
CA ASP A 279 -16.79 -9.77 -23.82
C ASP A 279 -16.36 -10.06 -22.39
N ASN A 280 -16.41 -11.33 -22.02
CA ASN A 280 -16.10 -11.77 -20.67
C ASN A 280 -14.60 -11.59 -20.36
N LEU A 281 -14.31 -11.21 -19.11
CA LEU A 281 -12.95 -11.20 -18.57
C LEU A 281 -12.67 -12.55 -17.89
N LEU A 282 -11.53 -13.17 -18.21
CA LEU A 282 -11.04 -14.32 -17.47
C LEU A 282 -10.37 -13.86 -16.16
N VAL A 283 -10.87 -14.35 -15.03
CA VAL A 283 -10.44 -13.94 -13.69
C VAL A 283 -9.91 -15.13 -12.88
N ARG A 284 -8.88 -14.86 -12.09
CA ARG A 284 -8.38 -15.75 -11.03
C ARG A 284 -9.12 -15.47 -9.72
N MET A 285 -9.91 -16.45 -9.25
CA MET A 285 -10.68 -16.32 -8.01
C MET A 285 -9.88 -16.76 -6.78
N LYS A 286 -10.40 -16.43 -5.58
CA LYS A 286 -9.85 -16.88 -4.30
C LYS A 286 -9.83 -18.42 -4.29
N GLY A 287 -8.68 -19.01 -4.02
CA GLY A 287 -8.48 -20.47 -4.10
C GLY A 287 -7.96 -20.99 -5.44
N GLY A 288 -7.78 -20.12 -6.44
CA GLY A 288 -7.15 -20.49 -7.71
C GLY A 288 -8.11 -21.13 -8.72
N GLU A 289 -9.40 -20.83 -8.65
CA GLU A 289 -10.37 -21.17 -9.69
C GLU A 289 -10.33 -20.15 -10.85
N LEU A 290 -10.49 -20.62 -12.10
CA LEU A 290 -10.63 -19.73 -13.28
C LEU A 290 -12.11 -19.49 -13.52
N LYS A 291 -12.50 -18.23 -13.67
CA LYS A 291 -13.88 -17.86 -13.95
C LYS A 291 -13.96 -16.84 -15.08
N GLU A 292 -14.80 -17.08 -16.07
CA GLU A 292 -15.21 -16.04 -17.00
C GLU A 292 -16.32 -15.19 -16.36
N MET A 293 -16.07 -13.89 -16.25
CA MET A 293 -17.00 -12.94 -15.67
C MET A 293 -17.53 -12.00 -16.76
N ALA A 294 -18.86 -11.90 -16.82
CA ALA A 294 -19.53 -10.99 -17.73
C ALA A 294 -19.29 -9.51 -17.35
N PRO A 295 -19.31 -8.57 -18.30
CA PRO A 295 -19.12 -7.14 -18.07
C PRO A 295 -19.93 -6.57 -16.90
N GLU A 296 -21.18 -7.01 -16.71
CA GLU A 296 -22.09 -6.51 -15.68
C GLU A 296 -21.58 -6.77 -14.26
N ALA A 297 -20.81 -7.86 -14.07
CA ALA A 297 -20.21 -8.18 -12.78
C ALA A 297 -19.19 -7.13 -12.32
N PHE A 298 -18.68 -6.30 -13.23
CA PHE A 298 -17.68 -5.28 -12.92
C PHE A 298 -18.28 -3.92 -12.49
N GLN A 299 -19.61 -3.78 -12.46
CA GLN A 299 -20.26 -2.58 -11.93
C GLN A 299 -19.87 -2.28 -10.48
N GLN A 300 -19.55 -3.31 -9.69
CA GLN A 300 -19.11 -3.14 -8.30
C GLN A 300 -17.78 -2.37 -8.17
N PHE A 301 -16.91 -2.44 -9.18
CA PHE A 301 -15.64 -1.68 -9.24
C PHE A 301 -15.83 -0.25 -9.76
N SER A 302 -17.07 0.18 -10.03
CA SER A 302 -17.35 1.55 -10.50
C SER A 302 -17.65 2.51 -9.36
N ARG A 303 -17.84 2.00 -8.14
CA ARG A 303 -18.21 2.80 -6.97
C ARG A 303 -16.99 3.06 -6.07
N SER A 304 -16.29 4.16 -6.37
CA SER A 304 -15.65 5.06 -5.40
C SER A 304 -15.10 4.42 -4.10
N GLN A 305 -13.90 3.84 -4.13
CA GLN A 305 -13.09 3.62 -2.93
C GLN A 305 -12.10 4.78 -2.67
N LEU A 306 -12.56 6.02 -2.83
CA LEU A 306 -11.89 7.20 -2.23
C LEU A 306 -12.42 7.51 -0.82
N ARG A 307 -13.20 6.59 -0.22
CA ARG A 307 -13.55 6.71 1.20
C ARG A 307 -12.51 5.97 2.02
N ASN A 308 -11.43 6.68 2.34
CA ASN A 308 -10.74 6.44 3.60
C ASN A 308 -11.82 6.37 4.69
N PRO A 309 -11.90 5.31 5.50
CA PRO A 309 -12.66 5.37 6.73
C PRO A 309 -11.95 6.39 7.62
N SER A 310 -12.42 7.64 7.62
CA SER A 310 -11.95 8.62 8.61
C SER A 310 -12.15 8.03 10.01
N PRO A 311 -11.13 8.08 10.89
CA PRO A 311 -11.25 7.59 12.24
C PRO A 311 -12.01 8.63 13.08
N THR A 312 -13.33 8.75 12.88
CA THR A 312 -14.24 9.34 13.88
C THR A 312 -15.69 9.19 13.44
N LYS A 313 -16.36 8.16 13.97
CA LYS A 313 -17.68 8.34 14.57
C LYS A 313 -17.74 7.44 15.80
N ARG A 314 -17.64 8.07 16.98
CA ARG A 314 -18.15 7.48 18.22
C ARG A 314 -19.57 6.98 17.94
N PRO A 315 -19.97 5.78 18.38
CA PRO A 315 -21.35 5.35 18.28
C PRO A 315 -22.23 6.42 18.91
N ARG A 316 -23.20 6.92 18.13
CA ARG A 316 -24.23 7.79 18.67
C ARG A 316 -25.12 6.89 19.50
N LEU A 317 -25.00 6.96 20.83
CA LEU A 317 -25.92 6.32 21.76
C LEU A 317 -27.35 6.66 21.31
N GLN A 318 -28.12 5.63 20.99
CA GLN A 318 -29.55 5.77 20.83
C GLN A 318 -30.10 5.98 22.24
N ALA A 319 -30.64 7.17 22.50
CA ALA A 319 -31.46 7.41 23.66
C ALA A 319 -32.77 6.65 23.45
N VAL A 320 -32.99 5.60 24.24
CA VAL A 320 -34.32 5.08 24.50
C VAL A 320 -34.88 5.96 25.62
N GLU A 321 -35.91 6.73 25.30
CA GLU A 321 -36.72 7.39 26.32
C GLU A 321 -37.57 6.30 26.99
N GLU A 322 -37.22 5.93 28.21
CA GLU A 322 -38.15 5.31 29.15
C GLU A 322 -38.27 6.22 30.37
N ASP A 323 -39.53 6.41 30.74
CA ASP A 323 -40.06 7.27 31.79
C ASP A 323 -39.53 6.83 33.17
N ASP A 324 -39.41 7.79 34.07
CA ASP A 324 -38.96 7.67 35.46
C ASP A 324 -37.44 7.65 35.70
N GLY A 325 -36.92 8.83 36.04
CA GLY A 325 -35.51 9.15 36.12
C GLY A 325 -34.72 8.47 37.24
N VAL A 326 -33.50 8.05 36.88
CA VAL A 326 -32.22 8.13 37.62
C VAL A 326 -31.14 7.68 36.63
N ILE A 327 -30.12 8.51 36.35
CA ILE A 327 -28.98 8.14 35.49
C ILE A 327 -27.83 7.67 36.39
N VAL A 328 -27.52 6.37 36.37
CA VAL A 328 -26.26 5.81 36.88
C VAL A 328 -25.43 5.40 35.66
N ALA A 329 -24.23 5.97 35.54
CA ALA A 329 -23.27 5.56 34.52
C ALA A 329 -22.54 4.30 35.00
N THR A 330 -22.77 3.17 34.34
CA THR A 330 -22.01 1.94 34.56
C THR A 330 -20.96 1.78 33.46
N GLU A 331 -19.69 1.90 33.82
CA GLU A 331 -18.56 1.43 33.02
C GLU A 331 -18.60 -0.09 32.96
N LEU A 332 -18.82 -0.67 31.77
CA LEU A 332 -18.63 -2.10 31.55
C LEU A 332 -17.17 -2.33 31.13
N GLY A 333 -16.34 -2.47 32.17
CA GLY A 333 -15.03 -3.07 32.11
C GLY A 333 -15.11 -4.54 31.71
N TRP A 334 -14.01 -4.99 31.11
CA TRP A 334 -13.83 -6.31 30.54
C TRP A 334 -13.75 -7.32 31.68
N GLY A 335 -14.70 -8.26 31.70
CA GLY A 335 -14.69 -9.38 32.63
C GLY A 335 -13.82 -10.50 32.10
N ASP A 336 -12.66 -10.70 32.71
CA ASP A 336 -11.94 -11.96 32.75
C ASP A 336 -12.63 -12.87 33.78
N GLU A 337 -13.02 -14.08 33.36
CA GLU A 337 -13.54 -15.12 34.24
C GLU A 337 -12.37 -15.79 34.98
N ALA A 338 -12.38 -15.66 36.31
CA ALA A 338 -11.58 -16.44 37.23
C ALA A 338 -12.34 -17.71 37.66
N GLY A 339 -11.59 -18.79 37.88
CA GLY A 339 -12.03 -19.97 38.63
C GLY A 339 -10.98 -20.33 39.68
N ASP A 340 -11.31 -19.98 40.93
CA ASP A 340 -11.00 -20.51 42.28
C ASP A 340 -9.75 -21.42 42.49
N GLU A 341 -8.98 -21.34 43.58
CA GLU A 341 -9.36 -21.61 44.98
C GLU A 341 -8.21 -21.29 45.96
N ALA A 342 -8.61 -20.92 47.21
CA ALA A 342 -7.93 -21.10 48.52
C ALA A 342 -6.57 -20.42 48.79
N SER A 343 -6.22 -19.95 49.99
CA SER A 343 -6.85 -19.64 51.28
C SER A 343 -5.77 -18.91 52.12
N ASP A 344 -6.18 -18.33 53.24
CA ASP A 344 -5.36 -18.04 54.44
C ASP A 344 -4.49 -16.76 54.51
N ASP A 345 -5.04 -15.81 55.28
CA ASP A 345 -4.55 -15.40 56.63
C ASP A 345 -3.68 -14.14 56.84
N LEU A 346 -4.17 -13.36 57.83
CA LEU A 346 -3.50 -12.39 58.73
C LEU A 346 -3.06 -11.05 58.11
N MET A 347 -3.09 -9.89 58.75
CA MET A 347 -3.68 -9.23 59.93
C MET A 347 -3.00 -7.85 59.95
N GLU A 348 -3.63 -6.83 60.56
CA GLU A 348 -2.98 -5.60 61.08
C GLU A 348 -2.43 -4.58 60.06
N ASP A 349 -2.47 -3.25 60.24
CA ASP A 349 -3.16 -2.34 61.14
C ASP A 349 -2.84 -0.90 60.66
N LYS A 350 -3.69 0.06 61.05
CA LYS A 350 -3.42 1.49 61.33
C LYS A 350 -3.46 2.63 60.28
N GLU A 351 -4.37 3.55 60.64
CA GLU A 351 -4.22 5.02 60.82
C GLU A 351 -4.11 5.87 59.53
N GLN A 352 -5.21 6.46 59.05
CA GLN A 352 -5.79 7.75 59.50
C GLN A 352 -4.77 8.90 59.63
N GLN A 353 -4.82 9.84 58.68
CA GLN A 353 -4.76 11.26 59.02
C GLN A 353 -5.55 12.12 58.05
N LEU A 354 -6.47 12.87 58.64
CA LEU A 354 -7.34 13.88 58.06
C LEU A 354 -6.56 15.14 57.67
N PHE A 355 -6.96 15.79 56.57
CA PHE A 355 -7.06 17.24 56.54
C PHE A 355 -8.30 17.65 55.73
N SER A 356 -9.11 18.48 56.39
CA SER A 356 -10.38 19.03 55.94
C SER A 356 -10.22 20.50 55.53
N ALA A 357 -11.30 21.02 54.93
CA ALA A 357 -11.67 22.42 54.67
C ALA A 357 -11.15 22.99 53.34
N ASP A 358 -12.00 23.07 52.31
CA ASP A 358 -13.08 24.05 52.06
C ASP A 358 -12.52 25.28 51.33
N ASP A 359 -12.99 25.58 50.12
CA ASP A 359 -13.69 26.84 49.81
C ASP A 359 -14.15 26.91 48.33
N ASP A 360 -15.22 27.68 48.17
CA ASP A 360 -16.22 27.80 47.14
C ASP A 360 -15.84 28.23 45.71
N SER A 361 -16.77 27.89 44.82
CA SER A 361 -17.36 28.73 43.75
C SER A 361 -17.16 28.33 42.28
N ASP A 362 -18.31 28.28 41.62
CA ASP A 362 -18.69 27.64 40.36
C ASP A 362 -18.62 28.66 39.16
N PRO A 363 -19.20 28.43 37.97
CA PRO A 363 -18.52 27.95 36.77
C PRO A 363 -18.47 28.96 35.59
N TYR A 364 -17.39 28.95 34.80
CA TYR A 364 -17.37 29.66 33.50
C TYR A 364 -17.75 28.74 32.33
N LYS A 365 -19.02 28.82 31.93
CA LYS A 365 -19.49 28.45 30.58
C LYS A 365 -19.23 29.58 29.59
N ARG A 366 -18.47 29.36 28.50
CA ARG A 366 -18.56 30.19 27.28
C ARG A 366 -18.42 29.38 26.00
N GLY A 367 -19.57 28.95 25.47
CA GLY A 367 -19.73 28.59 24.05
C GLY A 367 -19.96 29.84 23.20
N ARG A 368 -19.25 29.97 22.08
CA ARG A 368 -19.36 31.10 21.15
C ARG A 368 -20.29 30.71 19.99
N LYS A 369 -21.52 31.23 19.98
CA LYS A 369 -22.44 31.15 18.82
C LYS A 369 -21.90 32.04 17.69
N ARG A 370 -21.71 31.48 16.49
CA ARG A 370 -21.45 32.25 15.26
C ARG A 370 -22.75 32.88 14.76
N VAL A 371 -22.75 34.21 14.68
CA VAL A 371 -23.78 35.01 14.00
C VAL A 371 -23.53 34.96 12.50
N ARG A 372 -24.55 34.65 11.70
CA ARG A 372 -24.51 34.75 10.22
C ARG A 372 -24.92 36.17 9.81
N SER A 373 -24.10 36.82 9.00
CA SER A 373 -24.44 38.10 8.35
C SER A 373 -25.50 37.90 7.24
N PRO A 374 -26.42 38.84 7.03
CA PRO A 374 -27.40 38.77 5.95
C PRO A 374 -26.79 39.17 4.59
N ALA A 375 -27.30 38.57 3.52
CA ALA A 375 -26.94 38.84 2.14
C ALA A 375 -27.46 40.22 1.66
N PRO A 376 -26.75 40.91 0.75
CA PRO A 376 -27.24 42.15 0.18
C PRO A 376 -28.32 41.90 -0.89
N LEU A 377 -29.43 42.64 -0.75
CA LEU A 377 -30.49 42.76 -1.75
C LEU A 377 -29.98 43.58 -2.94
N LEU A 378 -30.16 43.04 -4.14
CA LEU A 378 -30.07 43.76 -5.40
C LEU A 378 -31.36 44.59 -5.58
N SER A 379 -31.20 45.89 -5.80
CA SER A 379 -32.24 46.75 -6.38
C SER A 379 -31.65 47.55 -7.53
N TRP A 380 -32.25 47.33 -8.71
CA TRP A 380 -32.34 48.12 -9.94
C TRP A 380 -31.39 49.31 -10.15
#